data_AF-A0A535XYQ2-F1
#
_entry.id   AF-A0A535XYQ2-F1
#
_cell.length_a   1.000
_cell.length_b   1.000
_cell.length_c   1.000
_cell.angle_alpha   90.00
_cell.angle_beta   90.00
_cell.angle_gamma   90.00
#
_symmetry.space_group_name_H-M   'P 1'
#
loop_
_entity.id
_entity.type
_entity.pdbx_description
1 polymer ?
#
loop_
_entity_poly.entity_id
_entity_poly.type
_entity_poly.pdbx_seq_one_letter_code
_entity_poly.pdbx_strand_id
1 'polypeptide(L)' 'MGIRRTAIDEASRRTQRQLDDLVRDLRDARLAAGLSQAAVAHAVHLSPQWVALLEKGNGATYVLQLARWGAAVGLD' A
#
# COMPACT_ATOMS: atom_id res chain seq x y z
N MET A 1 9.68 -24.12 24.57
CA MET A 1 9.77 -23.63 23.17
C MET A 1 8.42 -23.01 22.79
N GLY A 2 8.35 -21.74 22.39
CA GLY A 2 7.07 -21.13 21.97
C GLY A 2 7.08 -19.63 21.71
N ILE A 3 7.94 -18.87 22.40
CA ILE A 3 7.85 -17.39 22.43
C ILE A 3 8.30 -16.71 21.12
N ARG A 4 9.25 -17.30 20.38
CA ARG A 4 9.76 -16.69 19.13
C ARG A 4 8.75 -16.74 17.97
N ARG A 5 7.91 -17.77 17.88
CA ARG A 5 6.93 -17.91 16.78
C ARG A 5 5.82 -16.86 16.94
N THR A 6 5.29 -16.71 18.14
CA THR A 6 4.25 -15.72 18.48
C THR A 6 4.73 -14.28 18.29
N ALA A 7 5.96 -13.94 18.70
CA ALA A 7 6.49 -12.59 18.51
C ALA A 7 6.63 -12.21 17.03
N ILE A 8 7.02 -13.17 16.18
CA ILE A 8 7.12 -12.96 14.72
C ILE A 8 5.74 -12.82 14.09
N ASP A 9 4.76 -13.62 14.52
CA ASP A 9 3.38 -13.54 14.03
C ASP A 9 2.72 -12.21 14.43
N GLU A 10 2.96 -11.73 15.65
CA GLU A 10 2.46 -10.43 16.13
C GLU A 10 3.10 -9.24 15.39
N ALA A 11 4.42 -9.31 15.17
CA ALA A 11 5.13 -8.32 14.36
C ALA A 11 4.57 -8.31 12.93
N SER A 12 4.33 -9.47 12.32
CA SER A 12 3.77 -9.58 10.97
C SER A 12 2.36 -8.98 10.89
N ARG A 13 1.48 -9.26 11.87
CA ARG A 13 0.14 -8.66 11.94
C ARG A 13 0.16 -7.16 12.16
N ARG A 14 1.15 -6.65 12.90
CA ARG A 14 1.33 -5.21 13.09
C ARG A 14 1.75 -4.55 11.78
N THR A 15 2.74 -5.10 11.10
CA THR A 15 3.19 -4.62 9.79
C THR A 15 2.04 -4.65 8.78
N GLN A 16 1.25 -5.74 8.76
CA GLN A 16 0.10 -5.82 7.86
C GLN A 16 -0.90 -4.69 8.10
N ARG A 17 -1.25 -4.40 9.36
CA ARG A 17 -2.16 -3.29 9.70
C ARG A 17 -1.60 -1.94 9.25
N GLN A 18 -0.30 -1.70 9.46
CA GLN A 18 0.36 -0.47 9.02
C GLN A 18 0.34 -0.33 7.49
N LEU A 19 0.48 -1.43 6.74
CA LEU A 19 0.36 -1.43 5.28
C LEU A 19 -1.08 -1.15 4.84
N ASP A 20 -2.07 -1.75 5.51
CA ASP A 20 -3.49 -1.52 5.21
C ASP A 20 -3.90 -0.07 5.45
N ASP A 21 -3.42 0.54 6.54
CA ASP A 21 -3.63 1.95 6.86
C ASP A 21 -3.00 2.85 5.79
N LEU A 22 -1.75 2.59 5.40
CA LEU A 22 -1.06 3.35 4.36
C LEU A 22 -1.76 3.26 2.99
N VAL A 23 -2.25 2.08 2.62
CA VAL A 23 -3.02 1.88 1.38
C VAL A 23 -4.30 2.71 1.40
N ARG A 24 -4.97 2.82 2.56
CA ARG A 24 -6.15 3.65 2.73
C ARG A 24 -5.81 5.12 2.55
N ASP A 25 -4.75 5.61 3.19
CA ASP A 25 -4.31 7.01 3.07
C ASP A 25 -3.99 7.37 1.62
N LEU A 26 -3.32 6.47 0.88
CA LEU A 26 -2.98 6.68 -0.54
C LEU A 26 -4.22 6.69 -1.44
N ARG A 27 -5.22 5.85 -1.14
CA ARG A 27 -6.52 5.88 -1.83
C ARG A 27 -7.24 7.21 -1.58
N ASP A 28 -7.27 7.67 -0.34
CA ASP A 28 -7.95 8.91 0.04
C ASP A 28 -7.25 10.12 -0.60
N ALA A 29 -5.93 10.15 -0.62
CA ALA A 29 -5.16 11.16 -1.34
C ALA A 29 -5.45 11.16 -2.84
N ARG A 30 -5.53 9.99 -3.48
CA ARG A 30 -5.92 9.86 -4.90
C ARG A 30 -7.31 10.45 -5.15
N LEU A 31 -8.28 10.13 -4.29
CA LEU A 31 -9.65 10.62 -4.41
C LEU A 31 -9.72 12.14 -4.20
N ALA A 32 -9.01 12.67 -3.20
CA ALA A 32 -8.92 14.10 -2.94
C ALA A 32 -8.28 14.88 -4.11
N ALA A 33 -7.31 14.27 -4.79
CA ALA A 33 -6.69 14.83 -5.99
C ALA A 33 -7.53 14.65 -7.27
N GLY A 34 -8.71 14.01 -7.20
CA GLY A 34 -9.56 13.74 -8.37
C GLY A 34 -8.95 12.78 -9.39
N LEU A 35 -7.96 11.99 -8.98
CA LEU A 35 -7.21 11.11 -9.88
C LEU A 35 -7.93 9.77 -10.07
N SER A 36 -7.95 9.28 -11.30
CA SER A 36 -8.39 7.91 -11.59
C SER A 36 -7.30 6.91 -11.22
N GLN A 37 -7.68 5.65 -10.99
CA GLN A 37 -6.71 4.57 -10.79
C GLN A 37 -5.76 4.42 -11.98
N ALA A 38 -6.25 4.65 -13.20
CA ALA A 38 -5.42 4.60 -14.41
C ALA A 38 -4.38 5.74 -14.46
N ALA A 39 -4.74 6.95 -14.00
CA ALA A 39 -3.83 8.07 -13.92
C ALA A 39 -2.68 7.81 -12.93
N VAL A 40 -3.01 7.25 -11.75
CA VAL A 40 -2.00 6.82 -10.78
C VAL A 40 -1.13 5.71 -11.35
N ALA A 41 -1.74 4.68 -11.93
CA ALA A 41 -1.03 3.55 -12.53
C ALA A 41 -0.01 4.01 -13.59
N HIS A 42 -0.40 4.96 -14.44
CA HIS A 42 0.51 5.57 -15.42
C HIS A 42 1.67 6.30 -14.75
N ALA A 43 1.39 7.12 -13.72
CA ALA A 43 2.41 7.88 -13.00
C ALA A 43 3.43 6.99 -12.28
N VAL A 44 3.02 5.82 -11.78
CA VAL A 44 3.91 4.89 -11.08
C VAL A 44 4.38 3.71 -11.95
N HIS A 45 4.10 3.74 -13.25
CA HIS A 45 4.43 2.66 -14.20
C HIS A 45 3.91 1.27 -13.77
N LEU A 46 2.70 1.21 -13.22
CA LEU A 46 2.01 -0.02 -12.87
C LEU A 46 0.80 -0.23 -13.80
N SER A 47 0.24 -1.44 -13.79
CA SER A 47 -1.04 -1.66 -14.46
C SER A 47 -2.19 -1.09 -13.62
N PRO A 48 -3.28 -0.60 -14.24
CA PRO A 48 -4.46 -0.15 -13.49
C PRO A 48 -5.08 -1.25 -12.62
N GLN A 49 -4.99 -2.51 -13.06
CA GLN A 49 -5.43 -3.67 -12.28
C GLN A 49 -4.61 -3.85 -10.99
N TRP A 50 -3.32 -3.54 -11.02
CA TRP A 50 -2.46 -3.55 -9.83
C TRP A 50 -2.91 -2.51 -8.80
N VAL A 51 -3.21 -1.28 -9.23
CA VAL A 51 -3.73 -0.23 -8.34
C VAL A 51 -5.06 -0.65 -7.72
N ALA A 52 -5.96 -1.25 -8.52
CA ALA A 52 -7.24 -1.73 -8.02
C ALA A 52 -7.11 -2.91 -7.02
N LEU A 53 -6.15 -3.82 -7.21
CA LEU A 53 -5.88 -4.91 -6.28
C LEU A 53 -5.30 -4.39 -4.97
N LEU A 54 -4.43 -3.39 -5.07
CA LEU A 54 -3.78 -2.79 -3.92
C LEU A 54 -4.78 -2.01 -3.07
N GLU A 55 -5.63 -1.18 -3.67
CA GLU A 55 -6.73 -0.48 -2.98
C GLU A 55 -7.79 -1.40 -2.36
N LYS A 56 -7.89 -2.66 -2.83
CA LYS A 56 -8.76 -3.69 -2.26
C LYS A 56 -8.15 -4.40 -1.06
N GLY A 57 -6.91 -4.09 -0.68
CA GLY A 57 -6.20 -4.77 0.41
C GLY A 57 -5.65 -6.15 0.03
N ASN A 58 -5.68 -6.53 -1.24
CA ASN A 58 -5.16 -7.81 -1.72
C ASN A 58 -3.66 -7.75 -2.10
N GLY A 59 -3.01 -6.59 -1.95
CA GLY A 59 -1.64 -6.31 -2.39
C GLY A 59 -0.57 -6.40 -1.29
N ALA A 60 -0.77 -7.23 -0.26
CA ALA A 60 -0.02 -7.28 1.00
C ALA A 60 1.51 -7.52 0.93
N THR A 61 2.15 -7.56 -0.25
CA THR A 61 3.53 -8.09 -0.37
C THR A 61 4.59 -7.12 -0.90
N TYR A 62 4.34 -5.82 -1.12
CA TYR A 62 5.39 -4.99 -1.75
C TYR A 62 5.62 -3.61 -1.10
N VAL A 63 6.30 -3.65 0.06
CA VAL A 63 6.91 -2.50 0.77
C VAL A 63 7.75 -1.62 -0.16
N LEU A 64 8.45 -2.21 -1.14
CA LEU A 64 9.29 -1.47 -2.09
C LEU A 64 8.52 -0.60 -3.10
N GLN A 65 7.23 -0.88 -3.34
CA GLN A 65 6.40 -0.08 -4.25
C GLN A 65 5.70 1.08 -3.54
N LEU A 66 5.47 0.98 -2.23
CA LEU A 66 4.85 2.04 -1.43
C LEU A 66 5.74 3.29 -1.33
N ALA A 67 7.07 3.12 -1.23
CA ALA A 67 8.01 4.26 -1.23
C ALA A 67 7.99 5.04 -2.57
N ARG A 68 7.86 4.34 -3.70
CA ARG A 68 7.73 4.98 -5.03
C ARG A 68 6.37 5.67 -5.19
N TRP A 69 5.33 5.15 -4.55
CA TRP A 69 4.02 5.77 -4.55
C TRP A 69 3.97 7.01 -3.63
N GLY A 70 4.55 6.96 -2.43
CA GLY A 70 4.70 8.11 -1.54
C GLY A 70 5.36 9.30 -2.25
N ALA A 71 6.48 9.05 -2.93
CA ALA A 71 7.14 10.07 -3.76
C ALA A 71 6.26 10.61 -4.90
N ALA A 72 5.39 9.78 -5.48
CA ALA A 72 4.48 10.22 -6.54
C ALA A 72 3.28 11.04 -6.02
N VAL A 73 2.93 10.93 -4.73
CA VAL A 73 1.85 11.70 -4.10
C VAL A 73 2.35 12.84 -3.19
N GLY A 74 3.65 13.08 -3.14
CA GLY A 74 4.26 14.16 -2.34
C GLY A 74 4.34 13.84 -0.83
N LEU A 75 4.30 12.57 -0.47
CA LEU A 75 4.63 12.10 0.88
C LEU A 75 6.13 11.73 0.87
N ASP A 76 6.97 12.66 1.31
CA ASP A 76 8.38 12.41 1.66
C ASP A 76 8.48 11.67 3.01
#